data_AF-A0A832Y6U6-F1
#
_entry.id   AF-A0A832Y6U6-F1
#
_cell.length_a   1.000
_cell.length_b   1.000
_cell.length_c   1.000
_cell.angle_alpha   90.00
_cell.angle_beta   90.00
_cell.angle_gamma   90.00
#
_symmetry.space_group_name_H-M   'P 1'
#
loop_
_entity.id
_entity.type
_entity.pdbx_description
1 polymer ?
#
loop_
_entity_poly.entity_id
_entity_poly.type
_entity_poly.pdbx_seq_one_letter_code
_entity_poly.pdbx_strand_id
1 'polypeptide(L)'
;MEKDLFARLWQELDFDDHPYPGTHSPDPQGDLKFATHDGALTLTDDRISFRLGVGNDGEKSIHRWTMEPTQMNEGPKRLGEHRWSISPKDLGLTLSAFVAVKIGPPTVKNGDSKLEERILLGQIRNALSPLLTDWTWHLEVDNKPDRMGWYIRAPEAWESLFTIFAGLGWNPDTPENKHGFVLFERAPPGELDRPDEENPNRLDALRTVALCNSQRGALTKLASDPIWSHEATPHH
;
A
#
# COMPACT_ATOMS: atom_id res chain seq x y z
N MET A 1 -14.16 14.36 1.05
CA MET A 1 -13.07 14.77 0.14
C MET A 1 -11.71 14.78 0.81
N GLU A 2 -11.47 15.60 1.84
CA GLU A 2 -10.15 15.63 2.52
C GLU A 2 -9.78 14.29 3.17
N LYS A 3 -10.71 13.69 3.92
CA LYS A 3 -10.53 12.35 4.50
C LYS A 3 -10.32 11.27 3.44
N ASP A 4 -11.11 11.30 2.36
CA ASP A 4 -11.00 10.34 1.26
C ASP A 4 -9.65 10.47 0.54
N LEU A 5 -9.16 11.70 0.35
CA LEU A 5 -7.84 11.97 -0.21
C LEU A 5 -6.74 11.50 0.74
N PHE A 6 -6.85 11.80 2.04
CA PHE A 6 -5.90 11.31 3.05
C PHE A 6 -5.82 9.78 3.01
N ALA A 7 -6.95 9.09 3.07
CA ALA A 7 -7.01 7.63 3.01
C ALA A 7 -6.41 7.06 1.71
N ARG A 8 -6.57 7.77 0.59
CA ARG A 8 -5.96 7.39 -0.68
C ARG A 8 -4.45 7.60 -0.70
N LEU A 9 -3.94 8.71 -0.17
CA LEU A 9 -2.49 8.97 -0.06
C LEU A 9 -1.83 8.02 0.95
N TRP A 10 -2.54 7.68 2.03
CA TRP A 10 -2.11 6.69 3.02
C TRP A 10 -1.81 5.32 2.40
N GLN A 11 -2.62 4.89 1.42
CA GLN A 11 -2.40 3.64 0.71
C GLN A 11 -1.15 3.64 -0.18
N GLU A 12 -0.59 4.81 -0.50
CA GLU A 12 0.66 4.89 -1.28
C GLU A 12 1.90 4.78 -0.40
N LEU A 13 1.77 4.89 0.93
CA LEU A 13 2.89 4.63 1.82
C LEU A 13 3.28 3.16 1.71
N ASP A 14 4.58 2.96 1.50
CA ASP A 14 5.25 1.68 1.71
C ASP A 14 4.93 1.16 3.12
N PHE A 15 4.79 -0.15 3.27
CA PHE A 15 4.35 -0.74 4.53
C PHE A 15 5.29 -0.33 5.69
N ASP A 16 6.60 -0.39 5.46
CA ASP A 16 7.63 -0.11 6.48
C ASP A 16 7.81 1.40 6.77
N ASP A 17 7.14 2.27 5.99
CA ASP A 17 7.22 3.73 6.12
C ASP A 17 6.13 4.33 7.04
N HIS A 18 5.25 3.50 7.58
CA HIS A 18 4.16 3.97 8.44
C HIS A 18 4.70 4.55 9.76
N PRO A 19 4.18 5.71 10.24
CA PRO A 19 4.69 6.34 11.45
C PRO A 19 4.40 5.52 12.72
N TYR A 20 5.42 5.38 13.56
CA TYR A 20 5.32 4.84 14.92
C TYR A 20 5.56 5.94 15.99
N PRO A 21 4.73 6.02 17.04
CA PRO A 21 3.51 5.23 17.28
C PRO A 21 2.35 5.64 16.35
N GLY A 22 1.49 4.68 16.00
CA GLY A 22 0.34 4.91 15.11
C GLY A 22 -0.38 3.61 14.77
N THR A 23 -1.53 3.72 14.11
CA THR A 23 -2.22 2.57 13.50
C THR A 23 -1.99 2.58 12.01
N HIS A 24 -1.98 1.41 11.36
CA HIS A 24 -2.01 1.28 9.90
C HIS A 24 -3.39 1.64 9.27
N SER A 25 -4.36 2.05 10.08
CA SER A 25 -5.65 2.54 9.61
C SER A 25 -5.48 3.80 8.75
N PRO A 26 -6.18 3.88 7.59
CA PRO A 26 -6.21 5.08 6.76
C PRO A 26 -7.05 6.21 7.35
N ASP A 27 -7.75 5.97 8.47
CA ASP A 27 -8.48 7.03 9.17
C ASP A 27 -7.50 8.00 9.84
N PRO A 28 -7.66 9.32 9.69
CA PRO A 28 -6.82 10.31 10.35
C PRO A 28 -6.87 10.16 11.88
N GLN A 29 -5.70 10.31 12.53
CA GLN A 29 -5.60 10.39 13.98
C GLN A 29 -5.53 11.84 14.43
N GLY A 30 -6.36 12.19 15.41
CA GLY A 30 -6.51 13.57 15.86
C GLY A 30 -7.22 14.46 14.83
N ASP A 31 -6.83 15.72 14.78
CA ASP A 31 -7.41 16.70 13.86
C ASP A 31 -6.74 16.66 12.49
N LEU A 32 -7.50 16.33 11.45
CA LEU A 32 -7.03 16.43 10.06
C LEU A 32 -6.95 17.91 9.64
N LYS A 33 -5.74 18.37 9.37
CA LYS A 33 -5.45 19.71 8.86
C LYS A 33 -5.27 19.66 7.35
N PHE A 34 -5.94 20.58 6.66
CA PHE A 34 -5.82 20.76 5.21
C PHE A 34 -5.35 22.17 4.89
N ALA A 35 -4.35 22.29 4.01
CA ALA A 35 -3.91 23.58 3.49
C ALA A 35 -3.61 23.49 1.99
N THR A 36 -3.82 24.59 1.29
CA THR A 36 -3.47 24.76 -0.12
C THR A 36 -2.35 25.78 -0.27
N HIS A 37 -1.48 25.51 -1.23
CA HIS A 37 -0.32 26.29 -1.62
C HIS A 37 -0.38 26.50 -3.13
N ASP A 38 0.52 27.34 -3.66
CA ASP A 38 0.63 27.50 -5.11
C ASP A 38 1.05 26.16 -5.76
N GLY A 39 0.13 25.55 -6.51
CA GLY A 39 0.34 24.27 -7.19
C GLY A 39 0.41 23.02 -6.29
N ALA A 40 0.05 23.12 -5.00
CA ALA A 40 0.12 21.97 -4.09
C ALA A 40 -0.89 22.05 -2.93
N LEU A 41 -1.15 20.91 -2.30
CA LEU A 41 -1.93 20.81 -1.07
C LEU A 41 -1.19 19.95 -0.05
N THR A 42 -1.50 20.16 1.22
CA THR A 42 -1.00 19.38 2.34
C THR A 42 -2.14 18.86 3.19
N LEU A 43 -2.05 17.59 3.58
CA LEU A 43 -2.95 16.92 4.50
C LEU A 43 -2.13 16.38 5.67
N THR A 44 -2.42 16.83 6.87
CA THR A 44 -1.64 16.50 8.06
C THR A 44 -2.55 16.00 9.16
N ASP A 45 -2.19 14.87 9.76
CA ASP A 45 -2.77 14.39 11.02
C ASP A 45 -1.66 14.32 12.09
N ASP A 46 -1.95 13.74 13.26
CA ASP A 46 -0.96 13.65 14.34
C ASP A 46 0.25 12.74 14.01
N ARG A 47 0.15 11.91 12.96
CA ARG A 47 1.16 10.92 12.59
C ARG A 47 2.04 11.40 11.43
N ILE A 48 1.44 11.96 10.38
CA ILE A 48 2.12 12.26 9.12
C ILE A 48 1.58 13.51 8.43
N SER A 49 2.38 14.08 7.53
CA SER A 49 2.00 15.19 6.67
C SER A 49 2.24 14.84 5.20
N PHE A 50 1.18 14.52 4.46
CA PHE A 50 1.24 14.32 3.03
C PHE A 50 1.28 15.65 2.27
N ARG A 51 2.06 15.68 1.19
CA ARG A 51 2.02 16.73 0.18
C ARG A 51 1.63 16.14 -1.18
N LEU A 52 0.69 16.78 -1.88
CA LEU A 52 0.35 16.46 -3.27
C LEU A 52 0.58 17.69 -4.15
N GLY A 53 1.40 17.56 -5.20
CA GLY A 53 1.69 18.62 -6.17
C GLY A 53 3.16 19.06 -6.22
N VAL A 54 3.38 20.36 -6.48
CA VAL A 54 4.74 20.95 -6.56
C VAL A 54 5.35 21.19 -5.17
N GLY A 55 6.68 21.36 -5.05
CA GLY A 55 7.37 21.71 -3.79
C GLY A 55 8.52 20.75 -3.42
N ASN A 56 9.30 21.11 -2.39
CA ASN A 56 10.52 20.40 -1.96
C ASN A 56 10.53 20.08 -0.45
N ASP A 57 11.00 18.88 -0.12
CA ASP A 57 11.75 18.31 1.03
C ASP A 57 11.48 18.76 2.48
N GLY A 58 10.46 19.56 2.77
CA GLY A 58 10.04 19.87 4.16
C GLY A 58 9.05 18.86 4.76
N GLU A 59 8.28 18.18 3.90
CA GLU A 59 7.18 17.30 4.29
C GLU A 59 7.54 15.81 4.28
N LYS A 60 6.88 15.05 5.15
CA LYS A 60 7.04 13.59 5.27
C LYS A 60 6.02 12.90 4.37
N SER A 61 6.43 12.50 3.15
CA SER A 61 5.59 11.89 2.09
C SER A 61 5.05 12.88 1.05
N ILE A 62 5.66 12.87 -0.14
CA ILE A 62 5.40 13.79 -1.26
C ILE A 62 4.95 12.98 -2.48
N HIS A 63 3.74 13.27 -2.95
CA HIS A 63 3.18 12.72 -4.18
C HIS A 63 3.18 13.78 -5.27
N ARG A 64 3.70 13.45 -6.44
CA ARG A 64 3.66 14.35 -7.60
C ARG A 64 2.32 14.23 -8.32
N TRP A 65 1.76 15.37 -8.73
CA TRP A 65 0.50 15.46 -9.45
C TRP A 65 0.74 15.59 -10.96
N THR A 66 0.52 14.50 -11.68
CA THR A 66 0.89 14.36 -13.10
C THR A 66 -0.29 13.91 -13.96
N MET A 67 -0.19 14.17 -15.27
CA MET A 67 -1.25 13.81 -16.22
C MET A 67 -1.44 12.30 -16.33
N GLU A 68 -0.35 11.54 -16.20
CA GLU A 68 -0.29 10.09 -16.25
C GLU A 68 0.48 9.57 -15.03
N PRO A 69 0.20 8.34 -14.57
CA PRO A 69 1.08 7.69 -13.59
C PRO A 69 2.47 7.56 -14.22
N THR A 70 3.46 8.16 -13.58
CA THR A 70 4.82 8.29 -14.11
C THR A 70 5.83 7.99 -13.01
N GLN A 71 6.90 7.27 -13.36
CA GLN A 71 8.08 7.09 -12.51
C GLN A 71 8.76 8.44 -12.27
N MET A 72 8.90 8.83 -11.00
CA MET A 72 9.47 10.11 -10.59
C MET A 72 10.95 10.00 -10.20
N ASN A 73 11.30 8.92 -9.50
CA ASN A 73 12.64 8.67 -8.96
C ASN A 73 12.83 7.16 -8.74
N GLU A 74 13.91 6.74 -8.06
CA GLU A 74 14.19 5.33 -7.74
C GLU A 74 13.58 4.86 -6.40
N GLY A 75 12.79 5.70 -5.73
CA GLY A 75 12.20 5.49 -4.42
C GLY A 75 12.95 6.22 -3.30
N PRO A 76 12.26 6.71 -2.25
CA PRO A 76 12.85 7.53 -1.20
C PRO A 76 13.66 6.78 -0.14
N LYS A 77 13.76 5.44 -0.21
CA LYS A 77 14.22 4.53 0.86
C LYS A 77 13.37 4.54 2.13
N ARG A 78 12.98 5.71 2.65
CA ARG A 78 12.02 5.88 3.75
C ARG A 78 11.48 7.30 3.80
N LEU A 79 10.19 7.47 3.50
CA LEU A 79 9.47 8.75 3.43
C LEU A 79 10.12 9.78 2.49
N GLY A 80 9.31 10.55 1.79
CA GLY A 80 9.79 11.57 0.86
C GLY A 80 9.04 11.52 -0.44
N GLU A 81 9.70 11.84 -1.55
CA GLU A 81 9.06 11.76 -2.86
C GLU A 81 8.86 10.31 -3.30
N HIS A 82 7.61 9.92 -3.46
CA HIS A 82 7.20 8.58 -3.88
C HIS A 82 7.76 8.24 -5.25
N ARG A 83 8.13 6.96 -5.45
CA ARG A 83 8.68 6.47 -6.72
C ARG A 83 7.74 6.74 -7.88
N TRP A 84 6.43 6.63 -7.64
CA TRP A 84 5.39 6.88 -8.64
C TRP A 84 4.58 8.12 -8.29
N SER A 85 4.29 8.89 -9.33
CA SER A 85 3.33 10.00 -9.24
C SER A 85 1.88 9.50 -9.14
N ILE A 86 1.00 10.41 -8.74
CA ILE A 86 -0.45 10.24 -8.72
C ILE A 86 -1.04 11.06 -9.87
N SER A 87 -1.98 10.45 -10.57
CA SER A 87 -2.72 11.04 -11.68
C SER A 87 -4.24 11.02 -11.44
N PRO A 88 -5.03 11.73 -12.27
CA PRO A 88 -6.48 11.62 -12.22
C PRO A 88 -7.02 10.20 -12.33
N LYS A 89 -6.31 9.31 -13.02
CA LYS A 89 -6.69 7.90 -13.21
C LYS A 89 -6.63 7.11 -11.90
N ASP A 90 -5.79 7.54 -10.96
CA ASP A 90 -5.58 6.89 -9.66
C ASP A 90 -6.59 7.34 -8.60
N LEU A 91 -7.23 8.49 -8.81
CA LEU A 91 -8.12 9.14 -7.85
C LEU A 91 -9.61 9.01 -8.24
N GLY A 92 -9.91 8.67 -9.49
CA GLY A 92 -11.27 8.71 -10.02
C GLY A 92 -11.79 10.15 -10.17
N LEU A 93 -13.00 10.29 -10.73
CA LEU A 93 -13.56 11.58 -11.15
C LEU A 93 -13.68 12.59 -10.00
N THR A 94 -14.21 12.18 -8.86
CA THR A 94 -14.55 13.10 -7.76
C THR A 94 -13.30 13.66 -7.07
N LEU A 95 -12.34 12.80 -6.70
CA LEU A 95 -11.10 13.24 -6.05
C LEU A 95 -10.20 13.99 -7.03
N SER A 96 -10.10 13.56 -8.29
CA SER A 96 -9.29 14.28 -9.28
C SER A 96 -9.82 15.70 -9.53
N ALA A 97 -11.14 15.88 -9.64
CA ALA A 97 -11.75 17.21 -9.76
C ALA A 97 -11.49 18.06 -8.51
N PHE A 98 -11.61 17.49 -7.31
CA PHE A 98 -11.29 18.19 -6.06
C PHE A 98 -9.84 18.66 -6.03
N VAL A 99 -8.88 17.79 -6.35
CA VAL A 99 -7.46 18.15 -6.42
C VAL A 99 -7.24 19.24 -7.46
N ALA A 100 -7.77 19.09 -8.67
CA ALA A 100 -7.59 20.06 -9.76
C ALA A 100 -8.12 21.46 -9.42
N VAL A 101 -9.25 21.56 -8.70
CA VAL A 101 -9.80 22.83 -8.23
C VAL A 101 -8.89 23.49 -7.19
N LYS A 102 -8.20 22.71 -6.36
CA LYS A 102 -7.37 23.22 -5.27
C LYS A 102 -5.96 23.61 -5.69
N ILE A 103 -5.35 22.83 -6.59
CA ILE A 103 -3.92 22.95 -6.89
C ILE A 103 -3.63 23.09 -8.39
N GLY A 104 -4.67 23.23 -9.21
CA GLY A 104 -4.56 23.34 -10.66
C GLY A 104 -4.48 21.99 -11.38
N PRO A 105 -4.45 22.02 -12.73
CA PRO A 105 -4.42 20.81 -13.53
C PRO A 105 -3.11 20.03 -13.30
N PRO A 106 -3.13 18.70 -13.51
CA PRO A 106 -1.93 17.89 -13.44
C PRO A 106 -0.88 18.35 -14.45
N THR A 107 0.39 18.20 -14.08
CA THR A 107 1.51 18.59 -14.93
C THR A 107 1.93 17.47 -15.88
N VAL A 108 2.44 17.84 -17.05
CA VAL A 108 3.14 16.89 -17.93
C VAL A 108 4.57 16.73 -17.42
N LYS A 109 4.96 15.49 -17.13
CA LYS A 109 6.31 15.12 -16.70
C LYS A 109 6.86 14.06 -17.65
N ASN A 110 8.15 14.17 -17.95
CA ASN A 110 8.88 13.15 -18.71
C ASN A 110 9.31 12.04 -17.73
N GLY A 111 9.05 10.79 -18.09
CA GLY A 111 9.42 9.60 -17.32
C GLY A 111 8.67 8.38 -17.86
N ASP A 112 9.05 7.20 -17.40
CA ASP A 112 8.38 5.97 -17.80
C ASP A 112 6.95 5.96 -17.27
N SER A 113 6.00 5.65 -18.14
CA SER A 113 4.61 5.46 -17.73
C SER A 113 4.51 4.23 -16.82
N LYS A 114 3.72 4.38 -15.76
CA LYS A 114 3.35 3.31 -14.81
C LYS A 114 1.88 2.93 -14.90
N LEU A 115 1.24 3.28 -16.02
CA LEU A 115 -0.18 3.05 -16.21
C LEU A 115 -0.52 1.56 -16.24
N GLU A 116 0.28 0.74 -16.91
CA GLU A 116 0.04 -0.70 -17.00
C GLU A 116 0.16 -1.36 -15.61
N GLU A 117 1.20 -1.00 -14.85
CA GLU A 117 1.38 -1.47 -13.49
C GLU A 117 0.23 -1.01 -12.57
N ARG A 118 -0.19 0.26 -12.65
CA ARG A 118 -1.35 0.77 -11.88
C ARG A 118 -2.64 0.01 -12.20
N ILE A 119 -2.89 -0.28 -13.49
CA ILE A 119 -4.05 -1.05 -13.93
C ILE A 119 -3.99 -2.46 -13.34
N LEU A 120 -2.86 -3.14 -13.46
CA LEU A 120 -2.67 -4.49 -12.92
C LEU A 120 -2.89 -4.53 -11.40
N LEU A 121 -2.24 -3.63 -10.66
CA LEU A 121 -2.39 -3.56 -9.20
C LEU A 121 -3.82 -3.20 -8.79
N GLY A 122 -4.50 -2.34 -9.55
CA GLY A 122 -5.92 -2.06 -9.38
C GLY A 122 -6.79 -3.31 -9.61
N GLN A 123 -6.51 -4.11 -10.62
CA GLN A 123 -7.20 -5.38 -10.89
C GLN A 123 -7.00 -6.39 -9.76
N ILE A 124 -5.77 -6.55 -9.26
CA ILE A 124 -5.46 -7.43 -8.11
C ILE A 124 -6.29 -7.01 -6.90
N ARG A 125 -6.28 -5.72 -6.56
CA ARG A 125 -7.06 -5.20 -5.43
C ARG A 125 -8.56 -5.39 -5.63
N ASN A 126 -9.11 -5.15 -6.82
CA ASN A 126 -10.53 -5.34 -7.10
C ASN A 126 -10.95 -6.81 -7.00
N ALA A 127 -10.06 -7.75 -7.33
CA ALA A 127 -10.33 -9.18 -7.21
C ALA A 127 -10.30 -9.65 -5.74
N LEU A 128 -9.37 -9.13 -4.94
CA LEU A 128 -9.11 -9.60 -3.58
C LEU A 128 -9.90 -8.84 -2.49
N SER A 129 -10.15 -7.54 -2.66
CA SER A 129 -10.84 -6.72 -1.65
C SER A 129 -12.22 -7.23 -1.21
N PRO A 130 -13.06 -7.85 -2.07
CA PRO A 130 -14.34 -8.42 -1.61
C PRO A 130 -14.16 -9.59 -0.63
N LEU A 131 -13.01 -10.26 -0.66
CA LEU A 131 -12.68 -11.40 0.20
C LEU A 131 -11.97 -10.96 1.50
N LEU A 132 -11.42 -9.74 1.50
CA LEU A 132 -10.63 -9.14 2.58
C LEU A 132 -11.30 -7.85 3.08
N THR A 133 -12.58 -7.96 3.48
CA THR A 133 -13.36 -6.84 4.00
C THR A 133 -12.74 -6.29 5.27
N ASP A 134 -12.58 -4.96 5.35
CA ASP A 134 -11.97 -4.22 6.46
C ASP A 134 -10.44 -4.39 6.63
N TRP A 135 -9.78 -5.07 5.69
CA TRP A 135 -8.31 -5.15 5.67
C TRP A 135 -7.71 -3.86 5.10
N THR A 136 -6.54 -3.47 5.60
CA THR A 136 -5.82 -2.30 5.09
C THR A 136 -4.86 -2.69 3.97
N TRP A 137 -4.60 -1.76 3.06
CA TRP A 137 -3.85 -1.97 1.82
C TRP A 137 -2.77 -0.89 1.71
N HIS A 138 -1.53 -1.31 1.46
CA HIS A 138 -0.36 -0.44 1.39
C HIS A 138 0.42 -0.80 0.12
N LEU A 139 0.68 0.20 -0.71
CA LEU A 139 1.33 0.02 -1.99
C LEU A 139 2.82 -0.12 -1.78
N GLU A 140 3.35 -1.29 -2.12
CA GLU A 140 4.77 -1.58 -2.06
C GLU A 140 5.39 -1.33 -3.43
N VAL A 141 5.86 -0.11 -3.66
CA VAL A 141 6.58 0.24 -4.90
C VAL A 141 7.87 1.00 -4.64
N ASP A 142 8.13 1.44 -3.42
CA ASP A 142 9.17 2.43 -3.13
C ASP A 142 10.50 1.81 -2.69
N ASN A 143 10.48 0.75 -1.88
CA ASN A 143 11.71 0.30 -1.20
C ASN A 143 12.25 -1.06 -1.63
N LYS A 144 11.42 -1.97 -2.16
CA LYS A 144 11.88 -3.33 -2.46
C LYS A 144 12.51 -3.43 -3.88
N PRO A 145 13.66 -4.11 -4.02
CA PRO A 145 14.36 -4.24 -5.30
C PRO A 145 13.85 -5.40 -6.18
N ASP A 146 13.07 -6.32 -5.60
CA ASP A 146 12.70 -7.62 -6.17
C ASP A 146 11.19 -7.79 -6.37
N ARG A 147 10.38 -6.79 -5.98
CA ARG A 147 8.91 -6.89 -6.00
C ARG A 147 8.23 -5.54 -6.09
N MET A 148 6.98 -5.58 -6.53
CA MET A 148 6.02 -4.50 -6.35
C MET A 148 4.59 -5.05 -6.21
N GLY A 149 3.76 -4.43 -5.38
CA GLY A 149 2.45 -5.01 -5.09
C GLY A 149 1.70 -4.33 -3.96
N TRP A 150 0.77 -5.07 -3.37
CA TRP A 150 0.04 -4.65 -2.19
C TRP A 150 0.47 -5.47 -0.98
N TYR A 151 0.90 -4.79 0.07
CA TYR A 151 0.85 -5.33 1.42
C TYR A 151 -0.57 -5.17 1.99
N ILE A 152 -1.13 -6.26 2.48
CA ILE A 152 -2.52 -6.36 2.94
C ILE A 152 -2.50 -6.86 4.38
N ARG A 153 -3.09 -6.08 5.29
CA ARG A 153 -3.04 -6.34 6.73
C ARG A 153 -4.45 -6.58 7.28
N ALA A 154 -4.55 -7.59 8.14
CA ALA A 154 -5.79 -7.90 8.83
C ALA A 154 -6.20 -6.75 9.77
N PRO A 155 -7.51 -6.61 10.08
CA PRO A 155 -7.98 -5.62 11.03
C PRO A 155 -7.25 -5.73 12.37
N GLU A 156 -6.98 -4.59 13.01
CA GLU A 156 -6.26 -4.52 14.29
C GLU A 156 -6.90 -5.41 15.37
N ALA A 157 -8.24 -5.45 15.41
CA ALA A 157 -9.01 -6.28 16.33
C ALA A 157 -8.74 -7.78 16.23
N TRP A 158 -8.15 -8.25 15.13
CA TRP A 158 -7.79 -9.66 14.94
C TRP A 158 -6.45 -9.99 15.59
N GLU A 159 -5.70 -8.96 16.00
CA GLU A 159 -4.42 -9.11 16.65
C GLU A 159 -3.44 -10.01 15.87
N SER A 160 -3.51 -9.99 14.53
CA SER A 160 -2.65 -10.78 13.66
C SER A 160 -1.29 -10.13 13.50
N LEU A 161 -0.23 -10.93 13.53
CA LEU A 161 1.12 -10.51 13.13
C LEU A 161 1.45 -10.85 11.66
N PHE A 162 0.47 -11.29 10.88
CA PHE A 162 0.66 -11.70 9.50
C PHE A 162 0.14 -10.67 8.50
N THR A 163 0.90 -10.53 7.41
CA THR A 163 0.55 -9.76 6.23
C THR A 163 0.45 -10.68 5.01
N ILE A 164 -0.31 -10.25 4.03
CA ILE A 164 -0.31 -10.84 2.69
C ILE A 164 0.35 -9.83 1.76
N PHE A 165 1.31 -10.28 0.97
CA PHE A 165 1.73 -9.55 -0.21
C PHE A 165 1.04 -10.14 -1.44
N ALA A 166 0.53 -9.30 -2.34
CA ALA A 166 0.04 -9.74 -3.65
C ALA A 166 0.51 -8.77 -4.75
N GLY A 167 1.22 -9.28 -5.74
CA GLY A 167 1.78 -8.45 -6.80
C GLY A 167 2.70 -9.19 -7.77
N LEU A 168 3.72 -8.49 -8.25
CA LEU A 168 4.75 -9.00 -9.15
C LEU A 168 6.10 -9.09 -8.44
N GLY A 169 6.84 -10.17 -8.70
CA GLY A 169 8.17 -10.42 -8.17
C GLY A 169 9.12 -10.85 -9.28
N TRP A 170 10.42 -10.58 -9.08
CA TRP A 170 11.49 -10.92 -10.02
C TRP A 170 12.80 -11.16 -9.29
N ASN A 171 13.76 -11.78 -9.96
CA ASN A 171 15.15 -11.81 -9.49
C ASN A 171 15.79 -10.44 -9.81
N PRO A 172 16.43 -9.74 -8.86
CA PRO A 172 17.13 -8.48 -9.12
C PRO A 172 18.14 -8.53 -10.27
N ASP A 173 18.74 -9.69 -10.55
CA ASP A 173 19.70 -9.88 -11.64
C ASP A 173 19.01 -10.04 -13.01
N THR A 174 17.71 -10.34 -13.05
CA THR A 174 16.90 -10.53 -14.26
C THR A 174 15.50 -9.87 -14.11
N PRO A 175 15.43 -8.54 -13.93
CA PRO A 175 14.20 -7.80 -13.60
C PRO A 175 13.13 -7.82 -14.69
N GLU A 176 13.49 -8.21 -15.91
CA GLU A 176 12.58 -8.44 -17.02
C GLU A 176 11.71 -9.70 -16.84
N ASN A 177 12.15 -10.68 -16.05
CA ASN A 177 11.44 -11.92 -15.82
C ASN A 177 10.51 -11.81 -14.60
N LYS A 178 9.44 -11.01 -14.74
CA LYS A 178 8.46 -10.77 -13.69
C LYS A 178 7.37 -11.84 -13.69
N HIS A 179 6.99 -12.29 -12.49
CA HIS A 179 5.89 -13.23 -12.31
C HIS A 179 4.95 -12.75 -11.21
N GLY A 180 3.68 -13.14 -11.33
CA GLY A 180 2.71 -12.98 -10.24
C GLY A 180 3.17 -13.79 -9.03
N PHE A 181 3.17 -13.18 -7.86
CA PHE A 181 3.41 -13.90 -6.61
C PHE A 181 2.49 -13.42 -5.49
N VAL A 182 2.24 -14.34 -4.57
CA VAL A 182 1.56 -14.10 -3.31
C VAL A 182 2.47 -14.60 -2.20
N LEU A 183 2.65 -13.79 -1.17
CA LEU A 183 3.41 -14.14 0.01
C LEU A 183 2.50 -14.01 1.22
N PHE A 184 2.53 -14.98 2.11
CA PHE A 184 1.92 -14.88 3.42
C PHE A 184 3.03 -14.96 4.44
N GLU A 185 3.36 -13.83 5.06
CA GLU A 185 4.50 -13.71 5.96
C GLU A 185 4.10 -13.10 7.29
N ARG A 186 4.88 -13.41 8.32
CA ARG A 186 4.86 -12.62 9.55
C ARG A 186 5.47 -11.26 9.21
N ALA A 187 4.85 -10.18 9.62
CA ALA A 187 5.43 -8.87 9.38
C ALA A 187 6.82 -8.77 10.05
N PRO A 188 7.73 -7.99 9.47
CA PRO A 188 9.06 -7.79 10.04
C PRO A 188 8.98 -7.22 11.46
N PRO A 189 9.93 -7.53 12.36
CA PRO A 189 9.93 -6.95 13.70
C PRO A 189 10.05 -5.43 13.69
N GLY A 190 9.11 -4.75 14.35
CA GLY A 190 9.03 -3.30 14.49
C GLY A 190 7.97 -2.64 13.60
N GLU A 191 7.27 -3.42 12.76
CA GLU A 191 6.35 -2.94 11.73
C GLU A 191 4.87 -3.12 12.10
N LEU A 192 4.55 -3.79 13.20
CA LEU A 192 3.16 -4.07 13.62
C LEU A 192 2.66 -3.20 14.77
N ASP A 193 3.49 -2.30 15.28
CA ASP A 193 3.16 -1.37 16.35
C ASP A 193 2.74 -2.08 17.66
N ARG A 194 3.36 -3.22 17.99
CA ARG A 194 2.96 -4.06 19.14
C ARG A 194 4.11 -4.51 20.06
N PRO A 195 3.95 -4.42 21.40
CA PRO A 195 4.97 -4.88 22.34
C PRO A 195 5.30 -6.39 22.26
N ASP A 196 4.36 -7.22 21.79
CA ASP A 196 4.55 -8.67 21.66
C ASP A 196 5.16 -9.10 20.31
N GLU A 197 5.55 -8.15 19.46
CA GLU A 197 6.15 -8.39 18.15
C GLU A 197 7.59 -8.93 18.21
N GLU A 198 8.37 -8.50 19.20
CA GLU A 198 9.78 -8.92 19.36
C GLU A 198 9.93 -10.40 19.70
N ASN A 199 8.86 -11.05 20.18
CA ASN A 199 8.88 -12.44 20.64
C ASN A 199 7.95 -13.30 19.77
N PRO A 200 8.37 -14.50 19.33
CA PRO A 200 7.46 -15.46 18.72
C PRO A 200 6.30 -15.75 19.69
N ASN A 201 5.08 -15.31 19.36
CA ASN A 201 3.96 -15.50 20.25
C ASN A 201 3.41 -16.92 20.03
N ARG A 202 3.21 -17.70 21.10
CA ARG A 202 2.59 -19.04 21.01
C ARG A 202 1.20 -18.98 20.36
N LEU A 203 0.53 -17.83 20.45
CA LEU A 203 -0.74 -17.57 19.79
C LEU A 203 -0.60 -17.33 18.29
N ASP A 204 0.58 -17.01 17.75
CA ASP A 204 0.78 -16.80 16.31
C ASP A 204 0.42 -18.06 15.53
N ALA A 205 0.91 -19.22 15.95
CA ALA A 205 0.55 -20.50 15.34
C ALA A 205 -0.96 -20.77 15.40
N LEU A 206 -1.62 -20.45 16.52
CA LEU A 206 -3.07 -20.64 16.68
C LEU A 206 -3.88 -19.65 15.84
N ARG A 207 -3.40 -18.41 15.71
CA ARG A 207 -4.00 -17.34 14.90
C ARG A 207 -3.80 -17.60 13.41
N THR A 208 -2.64 -18.10 12.99
CA THR A 208 -2.39 -18.61 11.62
C THR A 208 -3.34 -19.76 11.32
N VAL A 209 -3.48 -20.73 12.23
CA VAL A 209 -4.44 -21.82 12.06
C VAL A 209 -5.87 -21.30 11.98
N ALA A 210 -6.25 -20.26 12.74
CA ALA A 210 -7.56 -19.64 12.64
C ALA A 210 -7.77 -18.92 11.30
N LEU A 211 -6.77 -18.21 10.78
CA LEU A 211 -6.79 -17.54 9.48
C LEU A 211 -6.85 -18.52 8.30
N CYS A 212 -6.11 -19.63 8.40
CA CYS A 212 -5.98 -20.66 7.37
C CYS A 212 -6.91 -21.87 7.60
N ASN A 213 -7.81 -21.81 8.59
CA ASN A 213 -8.65 -22.94 8.98
C ASN A 213 -9.54 -23.39 7.81
N SER A 214 -9.38 -24.63 7.35
CA SER A 214 -10.07 -25.20 6.18
C SER A 214 -11.60 -25.13 6.21
N GLN A 215 -12.24 -24.89 7.35
CA GLN A 215 -13.71 -24.77 7.46
C GLN A 215 -14.21 -23.34 7.58
N ARG A 216 -13.43 -22.40 8.13
CA ARG A 216 -13.90 -21.05 8.51
C ARG A 216 -12.85 -19.93 8.41
N GLY A 217 -11.64 -20.24 8.00
CA GLY A 217 -10.53 -19.28 7.92
C GLY A 217 -10.78 -18.21 6.88
N ALA A 218 -10.41 -16.98 7.20
CA ALA A 218 -10.52 -15.84 6.28
C ALA A 218 -9.74 -16.09 4.98
N LEU A 219 -8.58 -16.74 5.07
CA LEU A 219 -7.75 -17.07 3.91
C LEU A 219 -8.24 -18.31 3.16
N THR A 220 -8.97 -19.20 3.83
CA THR A 220 -9.61 -20.35 3.18
C THR A 220 -10.68 -19.91 2.17
N LYS A 221 -11.33 -18.75 2.39
CA LYS A 221 -12.23 -18.15 1.40
C LYS A 221 -11.50 -17.59 0.18
N LEU A 222 -10.23 -17.21 0.30
CA LEU A 222 -9.38 -16.85 -0.86
C LEU A 222 -9.04 -18.09 -1.70
N ALA A 223 -8.94 -19.24 -1.04
CA ALA A 223 -8.66 -20.53 -1.64
C ALA A 223 -9.98 -21.25 -1.97
N SER A 224 -10.76 -20.73 -2.92
CA SER A 224 -11.95 -21.44 -3.42
C SER A 224 -11.54 -22.84 -3.93
N ASP A 225 -11.82 -23.85 -3.10
CA ASP A 225 -11.46 -25.27 -3.26
C ASP A 225 -9.94 -25.52 -3.41
N PRO A 226 -9.22 -25.82 -2.32
CA PRO A 226 -7.77 -25.81 -2.33
C PRO A 226 -7.23 -27.15 -2.82
N ILE A 227 -7.49 -27.49 -4.09
CA ILE A 227 -6.89 -28.66 -4.75
C ILE A 227 -5.34 -28.61 -4.61
N TRP A 228 -4.77 -27.41 -4.65
CA TRP A 228 -3.34 -27.15 -4.44
C TRP A 228 -2.83 -27.37 -3.01
N SER A 229 -3.70 -27.41 -2.00
CA SER A 229 -3.30 -27.70 -0.61
C SER A 229 -3.23 -29.20 -0.30
N HIS A 230 -3.81 -30.03 -1.18
CA HIS A 230 -3.87 -31.47 -1.00
C HIS A 230 -2.69 -32.20 -1.64
N GLU A 231 -2.00 -31.57 -2.59
CA GLU A 231 -0.80 -32.11 -3.23
C GLU A 231 0.32 -31.06 -3.22
N ALA A 232 1.40 -31.35 -2.51
CA ALA A 232 2.62 -30.55 -2.61
C ALA A 232 3.22 -30.78 -4.00
N THR A 233 3.10 -29.81 -4.91
CA THR A 233 3.85 -29.78 -6.16
C THR A 233 5.24 -29.20 -5.91
N PRO A 234 6.33 -29.99 -6.02
CA PRO A 234 7.67 -29.45 -6.03
C PRO A 234 7.85 -28.66 -7.33
N HIS A 235 8.20 -27.39 -7.23
CA HIS A 235 8.73 -26.65 -8.37
C HIS A 235 10.23 -26.92 -8.45
N HIS A 236 10.65 -27.54 -9.55
CA HIS A 236 12.06 -27.81 -9.87
C HIS A 236 12.74 -26.58 -10.46
#